data_AF-A0A5T1QWQ3-F1
#
_entry.id   AF-A0A5T1QWQ3-F1
#
_cell.length_a   1.000
_cell.length_b   1.000
_cell.length_c   1.000
_cell.angle_alpha   90.00
_cell.angle_beta   90.00
_cell.angle_gamma   90.00
#
_symmetry.space_group_name_H-M   'P 1'
#
loop_
_entity.id
_entity.type
_entity.pdbx_description
1 polymer ?
#
loop_
_entity_poly.entity_id
_entity_poly.type
_entity_poly.pdbx_seq_one_letter_code
_entity_poly.pdbx_strand_id
1 'polypeptide(L)'
;MKNNTDKFLKTSTLIKPTRTTLKAPFAWVGGKNYLAKEIIALMPEHKSYIEVFGGALSVFYQKSASKIEVINDINDELINLHLCIRNKPQSLTNVLNSMIISRKIFHMLKNKEIKPRNDLERAAFYFYLISTSFGSSMGQFAM
;
A
#
# COMPACT_ATOMS: atom_id res chain seq x y z
N MET A 1 -36.57 -35.98 -22.78
CA MET A 1 -36.14 -34.97 -21.79
C MET A 1 -34.65 -34.71 -22.03
N LYS A 2 -34.32 -33.57 -22.66
CA LYS A 2 -32.91 -33.18 -22.88
C LYS A 2 -32.48 -32.36 -21.67
N ASN A 3 -31.50 -32.85 -20.92
CA ASN A 3 -30.99 -32.21 -19.71
C ASN A 3 -30.36 -30.85 -20.06
N ASN A 4 -30.87 -29.81 -19.40
CA ASN A 4 -30.55 -28.41 -19.61
C ASN A 4 -29.40 -27.97 -18.69
N THR A 5 -28.26 -28.66 -18.75
CA THR A 5 -27.08 -28.36 -17.92
C THR A 5 -26.10 -27.37 -18.56
N ASP A 6 -26.29 -27.00 -19.82
CA ASP A 6 -25.33 -26.15 -20.55
C ASP A 6 -25.62 -24.64 -20.45
N LYS A 7 -26.60 -24.23 -19.64
CA LYS A 7 -27.01 -22.82 -19.54
C LYS A 7 -26.16 -21.98 -18.57
N PHE A 8 -25.24 -22.59 -17.81
CA PHE A 8 -24.36 -21.91 -16.84
C PHE A 8 -22.96 -21.59 -17.38
N LEU A 9 -22.64 -21.95 -18.62
CA LEU A 9 -21.33 -21.70 -19.25
C LEU A 9 -21.38 -20.63 -20.34
N LYS A 10 -22.28 -19.65 -20.22
CA LYS A 10 -22.19 -18.42 -21.02
C LYS A 10 -21.01 -17.59 -20.51
N THR A 11 -19.83 -17.96 -21.01
CA THR A 11 -18.66 -17.12 -21.28
C THR A 11 -18.87 -15.64 -20.96
N SER A 12 -18.63 -15.29 -19.70
CA SER A 12 -18.12 -13.96 -19.36
C SER A 12 -16.90 -13.75 -20.25
N THR A 13 -16.97 -12.81 -21.17
CA THR A 13 -15.80 -12.33 -21.91
C THR A 13 -14.67 -12.17 -20.92
N LEU A 14 -13.65 -13.04 -21.03
CA LEU A 14 -12.46 -13.01 -20.18
C LEU A 14 -11.77 -11.68 -20.42
N ILE A 15 -12.13 -10.66 -19.64
CA ILE A 15 -11.31 -9.47 -19.50
C ILE A 15 -10.03 -9.99 -18.87
N LYS A 16 -9.01 -10.22 -19.69
CA LYS A 16 -7.68 -10.56 -19.19
C LYS A 16 -7.33 -9.49 -18.14
N PRO A 17 -7.03 -9.86 -16.89
CA PRO A 17 -6.68 -8.87 -15.87
C PRO A 17 -5.54 -8.03 -16.43
N THR A 18 -5.78 -6.73 -16.55
CA THR A 18 -4.77 -5.78 -17.02
C THR A 18 -3.61 -5.84 -16.04
N ARG A 19 -2.46 -6.30 -16.54
CA ARG A 19 -1.27 -6.51 -15.71
C ARG A 19 -0.73 -5.14 -15.32
N THR A 20 -0.81 -4.79 -14.04
CA THR A 20 -0.23 -3.55 -13.54
C THR A 20 1.29 -3.69 -13.42
N THR A 21 2.00 -2.57 -13.57
CA THR A 21 3.43 -2.47 -13.26
C THR A 21 3.69 -1.89 -11.88
N LEU A 22 2.62 -1.54 -11.16
CA LEU A 22 2.69 -0.90 -9.86
C LEU A 22 3.15 -1.89 -8.78
N LYS A 23 3.77 -1.33 -7.74
CA LYS A 23 4.23 -2.03 -6.55
C LYS A 23 3.85 -1.22 -5.32
N ALA A 24 3.89 -1.87 -4.16
CA ALA A 24 3.75 -1.16 -2.89
C ALA A 24 4.77 0.00 -2.80
N PRO A 25 4.35 1.19 -2.33
CA PRO A 25 5.18 2.39 -2.32
C PRO A 25 6.29 2.35 -1.26
N PHE A 26 6.22 1.42 -0.32
CA PHE A 26 7.23 1.21 0.72
C PHE A 26 7.28 -0.26 1.15
N ALA A 27 8.40 -0.66 1.76
CA ALA A 27 8.54 -1.96 2.38
C ALA A 27 7.80 -2.00 3.73
N TRP A 28 7.25 -3.16 4.06
CA TRP A 28 6.49 -3.37 5.28
C TRP A 28 6.61 -4.81 5.74
N VAL A 29 6.73 -5.01 7.05
CA VAL A 29 6.82 -6.35 7.64
C VAL A 29 5.54 -7.12 7.31
N GLY A 30 5.69 -8.33 6.77
CA GLY A 30 4.55 -9.15 6.33
C GLY A 30 3.97 -8.76 4.96
N GLY A 31 4.59 -7.80 4.25
CA GLY A 31 4.18 -7.38 2.91
C GLY A 31 4.17 -8.54 1.92
N LYS A 32 3.03 -8.74 1.24
CA LYS A 32 2.81 -9.86 0.30
C LYS A 32 3.32 -9.55 -1.11
N ASN A 33 4.37 -8.73 -1.24
CA ASN A 33 4.85 -8.27 -2.55
C ASN A 33 5.22 -9.42 -3.49
N TYR A 34 5.90 -10.44 -2.97
CA TYR A 34 6.30 -11.63 -3.73
C TYR A 34 5.14 -12.59 -4.01
N LEU A 35 4.16 -12.67 -3.09
CA LEU A 35 3.01 -13.57 -3.19
C LEU A 35 1.79 -12.94 -3.88
N ALA A 36 1.86 -11.65 -4.24
CA ALA A 36 0.68 -10.93 -4.71
C ALA A 36 0.12 -11.53 -6.00
N LYS A 37 0.98 -11.98 -6.93
CA LYS A 37 0.53 -12.56 -8.20
C LYS A 37 -0.24 -13.85 -7.98
N GLU A 38 0.24 -14.71 -7.09
CA GLU A 38 -0.40 -15.96 -6.71
C GLU A 38 -1.74 -15.68 -6.01
N ILE A 39 -1.77 -14.73 -5.07
CA ILE A 39 -3.01 -14.33 -4.38
C ILE A 39 -4.04 -13.80 -5.38
N ILE A 40 -3.63 -12.94 -6.32
CA ILE A 40 -4.51 -12.34 -7.34
C ILE A 40 -5.07 -13.42 -8.28
N ALA A 41 -4.26 -14.40 -8.68
CA ALA A 41 -4.71 -15.49 -9.54
C ALA A 41 -5.79 -16.38 -8.90
N LEU A 42 -5.87 -16.39 -7.57
CA LEU A 42 -6.87 -17.13 -6.80
C LEU A 42 -8.14 -16.31 -6.51
N MET A 43 -8.16 -15.01 -6.82
CA MET A 43 -9.34 -14.18 -6.60
C MET A 43 -10.44 -14.52 -7.60
N PRO A 44 -11.70 -14.70 -7.17
CA PRO A 44 -12.82 -14.82 -8.10
C PRO A 44 -13.07 -13.50 -8.83
N GLU A 45 -13.85 -13.53 -9.91
CA GLU A 45 -14.36 -12.31 -10.53
C GLU A 45 -15.17 -11.52 -9.49
N HIS A 46 -14.88 -10.23 -9.36
CA HIS A 46 -15.50 -9.38 -8.36
C HIS A 46 -15.61 -7.93 -8.84
N LYS A 47 -16.61 -7.23 -8.30
CA LYS A 47 -16.78 -5.77 -8.49
C LYS A 47 -16.18 -4.98 -7.33
N SER A 48 -16.09 -5.58 -6.15
CA SER A 48 -15.63 -4.94 -4.92
C SER A 48 -14.42 -5.67 -4.38
N TYR A 49 -13.38 -4.92 -4.03
CA TYR A 49 -12.20 -5.41 -3.34
C TYR A 49 -12.13 -4.77 -1.96
N ILE A 50 -11.90 -5.59 -0.93
CA ILE A 50 -11.82 -5.13 0.46
C ILE A 50 -10.53 -5.69 1.05
N GLU A 51 -9.63 -4.82 1.48
CA GLU A 51 -8.38 -5.18 2.16
C GLU A 51 -8.41 -4.64 3.58
N VAL A 52 -8.73 -5.52 4.53
CA VAL A 52 -8.96 -5.16 5.94
C VAL A 52 -7.68 -4.93 6.76
N PHE A 53 -6.55 -5.49 6.29
CA PHE A 53 -5.22 -5.39 6.87
C PHE A 53 -4.24 -4.94 5.78
N GLY A 54 -4.33 -3.66 5.40
CA GLY A 54 -3.67 -3.13 4.22
C GLY A 54 -2.15 -3.16 4.27
N GLY A 55 -1.52 -2.84 5.41
CA GLY A 55 -0.07 -2.66 5.48
C GLY A 55 0.43 -1.71 4.38
N ALA A 56 1.35 -2.17 3.53
CA ALA A 56 1.83 -1.43 2.36
C ALA A 56 1.01 -1.64 1.07
N LEU A 57 -0.14 -2.32 1.14
CA LEU A 57 -1.06 -2.55 0.01
C LEU A 57 -0.46 -3.34 -1.16
N SER A 58 0.41 -4.30 -0.83
CA SER A 58 1.14 -5.10 -1.82
C SER A 58 0.25 -5.78 -2.86
N VAL A 59 -0.92 -6.26 -2.46
CA VAL A 59 -1.87 -6.94 -3.35
C VAL A 59 -2.68 -5.91 -4.12
N PHE A 60 -3.25 -4.92 -3.43
CA PHE A 60 -4.00 -3.82 -4.04
C PHE A 60 -3.26 -3.15 -5.21
N TYR A 61 -1.99 -2.77 -5.03
CA TYR A 61 -1.21 -2.12 -6.10
C TYR A 61 -0.97 -3.05 -7.30
N GLN A 62 -0.91 -4.37 -7.10
CA GLN A 62 -0.57 -5.32 -8.16
C GLN A 62 -1.79 -5.91 -8.89
N LYS A 63 -2.99 -5.81 -8.31
CA LYS A 63 -4.23 -6.28 -8.96
C LYS A 63 -4.75 -5.25 -9.95
N SER A 64 -5.58 -5.70 -10.89
CA SER A 64 -6.39 -4.78 -11.70
C SER A 64 -7.36 -4.00 -10.81
N ALA A 65 -7.65 -2.75 -11.18
CA ALA A 65 -8.62 -1.92 -10.45
C ALA A 65 -10.00 -2.60 -10.40
N SER A 66 -10.65 -2.52 -9.24
CA SER A 66 -12.01 -3.00 -9.04
C SER A 66 -12.98 -1.80 -9.03
N LYS A 67 -14.26 -2.00 -9.30
CA LYS A 67 -15.24 -0.90 -9.33
C LYS A 67 -15.35 -0.19 -7.97
N ILE A 68 -15.27 -0.97 -6.89
CA ILE A 68 -15.31 -0.48 -5.51
C ILE A 68 -14.08 -1.05 -4.79
N GLU A 69 -13.35 -0.20 -4.07
CA GLU A 69 -12.17 -0.59 -3.32
C GLU A 69 -12.25 0.00 -1.92
N VAL A 70 -12.18 -0.85 -0.91
CA VAL A 70 -12.21 -0.48 0.50
C VAL A 70 -10.92 -0.94 1.13
N ILE A 71 -10.21 0.00 1.75
CA ILE A 71 -8.90 -0.24 2.35
C ILE A 71 -8.99 0.15 3.82
N ASN A 72 -8.50 -0.74 4.68
CA ASN A 72 -8.45 -0.52 6.12
C ASN A 72 -7.14 -1.06 6.70
N ASP A 73 -6.73 -0.45 7.79
CA ASP A 73 -5.68 -0.92 8.69
C ASP A 73 -5.94 -0.29 10.07
N ILE A 74 -5.53 -0.95 11.15
CA ILE A 74 -5.67 -0.40 12.50
C ILE A 74 -4.65 0.73 12.76
N ASN A 75 -3.59 0.77 11.96
CA ASN A 75 -2.54 1.76 12.11
C ASN A 75 -2.88 3.05 11.35
N ASP A 76 -3.28 4.08 12.12
CA ASP A 76 -3.63 5.40 11.58
C ASP A 76 -2.51 6.06 10.77
N GLU A 77 -1.23 5.79 11.10
CA GLU A 77 -0.10 6.35 10.36
C GLU A 77 0.02 5.76 8.96
N LEU A 78 -0.29 4.46 8.80
CA LEU A 78 -0.36 3.82 7.49
C LEU A 78 -1.50 4.41 6.66
N ILE A 79 -2.69 4.55 7.25
CA ILE A 79 -3.84 5.14 6.56
C ILE A 79 -3.55 6.57 6.14
N ASN A 80 -2.96 7.38 7.03
CA ASN A 80 -2.55 8.74 6.71
C ASN A 80 -1.54 8.80 5.56
N LEU A 81 -0.54 7.92 5.57
CA LEU A 81 0.47 7.85 4.51
C LEU A 81 -0.16 7.49 3.16
N HIS A 82 -1.02 6.47 3.10
CA HIS A 82 -1.73 6.10 1.86
C HIS A 82 -2.65 7.21 1.35
N LEU A 83 -3.34 7.92 2.26
CA LEU A 83 -4.16 9.09 1.90
C LEU A 83 -3.31 10.22 1.32
N CYS A 84 -2.12 10.47 1.86
CA CYS A 84 -1.20 11.49 1.34
C CYS A 84 -0.61 11.08 -0.02
N ILE A 85 -0.27 9.80 -0.20
CA ILE A 85 0.17 9.26 -1.50
C ILE A 85 -0.93 9.46 -2.56
N ARG A 86 -2.19 9.19 -2.21
CA ARG A 86 -3.32 9.34 -3.14
C ARG A 86 -3.66 10.81 -3.44
N ASN A 87 -3.80 11.63 -2.40
CA ASN A 87 -4.42 12.95 -2.52
C ASN A 87 -3.40 14.09 -2.70
N LYS A 88 -2.16 13.90 -2.24
CA LYS A 88 -1.11 14.95 -2.20
C LYS A 88 0.27 14.43 -2.63
N PRO A 89 0.40 13.64 -3.71
CA PRO A 89 1.66 12.97 -4.05
C PRO A 89 2.82 13.96 -4.25
N GLN A 90 2.59 15.07 -4.98
CA GLN A 90 3.64 16.04 -5.23
C GLN A 90 4.09 16.75 -3.96
N SER A 91 3.16 17.14 -3.10
CA SER A 91 3.48 17.80 -1.83
C SER A 91 4.25 16.85 -0.90
N LEU A 92 3.87 15.57 -0.85
CA LEU A 92 4.57 14.55 -0.05
C LEU A 92 6.00 14.37 -0.56
N THR A 93 6.18 14.22 -1.88
CA THR A 93 7.49 14.13 -2.53
C THR A 93 8.36 15.35 -2.23
N ASN A 94 7.80 16.57 -2.29
CA ASN A 94 8.55 17.78 -2.01
C ASN A 94 9.04 17.82 -0.55
N VAL A 95 8.20 17.44 0.41
CA VAL A 95 8.61 17.36 1.82
C VAL A 95 9.71 16.32 1.99
N LEU A 96 9.52 15.11 1.46
CA LEU A 96 10.51 14.03 1.55
C LEU A 96 11.87 14.43 0.95
N ASN A 97 11.87 15.06 -0.23
CA ASN A 97 13.10 15.52 -0.89
C ASN A 97 13.82 16.66 -0.13
N SER A 98 13.10 17.40 0.72
CA SER A 98 13.68 18.45 1.56
C SER A 98 14.29 17.91 2.86
N MET A 99 13.98 16.66 3.25
CA MET A 99 14.46 16.07 4.49
C MET A 99 15.90 15.56 4.33
N ILE A 100 16.78 15.93 5.26
CA ILE A 100 18.14 15.40 5.33
C ILE A 100 18.11 13.99 5.91
N ILE A 101 18.83 13.06 5.29
CA ILE A 101 19.04 11.70 5.82
C ILE A 101 20.13 11.76 6.89
N SER A 102 19.77 11.48 8.13
CA SER A 102 20.70 11.55 9.26
C SER A 102 20.20 10.69 10.41
N ARG A 103 21.12 9.92 11.02
CA ARG A 103 20.86 9.18 12.27
C ARG A 103 20.28 10.08 13.36
N LYS A 104 20.76 11.34 13.47
CA LYS A 104 20.25 12.31 14.45
C LYS A 104 18.77 12.62 14.18
N ILE A 105 18.43 12.96 12.92
CA ILE A 105 17.04 13.28 12.53
C ILE A 105 16.15 12.06 12.75
N PHE A 106 16.59 10.86 12.39
CA PHE A 106 15.88 9.62 12.66
C PHE A 106 15.51 9.47 14.15
N HIS A 107 16.47 9.65 15.05
CA HIS A 107 16.21 9.56 16.49
C HIS A 107 15.30 10.67 16.99
N MET A 108 15.47 11.91 16.53
CA MET A 108 14.57 13.02 16.89
C MET A 108 13.12 12.76 16.47
N LEU A 109 12.90 12.21 15.27
CA LEU A 109 11.57 11.82 14.80
C LEU A 109 11.00 10.63 15.58
N LYS A 110 11.80 9.58 15.76
CA LYS A 110 11.40 8.37 16.48
C LYS A 110 11.02 8.66 17.94
N ASN A 111 11.79 9.52 18.60
CA ASN A 111 11.56 9.95 19.98
C ASN A 111 10.49 11.05 20.11
N LYS A 112 9.89 11.49 19.00
CA LYS A 112 8.88 12.56 18.94
C LYS A 112 9.37 13.91 19.48
N GLU A 113 10.67 14.17 19.36
CA GLU A 113 11.29 15.47 19.68
C GLU A 113 10.89 16.53 18.63
N ILE A 114 10.74 16.10 17.38
CA ILE A 114 10.13 16.90 16.30
C ILE A 114 8.72 16.38 16.07
N LYS A 115 7.73 17.27 16.16
CA LYS A 115 6.32 16.93 15.95
C LYS A 115 5.83 17.43 14.60
N PRO A 116 5.03 16.65 13.87
CA PRO A 116 4.46 17.10 12.60
C PRO A 116 3.44 18.20 12.85
N ARG A 117 3.41 19.20 11.96
CA ARG A 117 2.46 20.33 12.02
C ARG A 117 1.13 20.01 11.36
N ASN A 118 1.10 19.01 10.49
CA ASN A 118 -0.08 18.58 9.73
C ASN A 118 0.08 17.12 9.27
N ASP A 119 -0.99 16.58 8.70
CA ASP A 119 -1.05 15.20 8.19
C ASP A 119 0.01 14.88 7.12
N LEU A 120 0.40 15.88 6.32
CA LEU A 120 1.41 15.70 5.27
C LEU A 120 2.80 15.48 5.86
N GLU A 121 3.19 16.30 6.85
CA GLU A 121 4.43 16.08 7.59
C GLU A 121 4.38 14.79 8.39
N ARG A 122 3.23 14.47 8.97
CA ARG A 122 3.04 13.21 9.71
C ARG A 122 3.29 12.01 8.79
N ALA A 123 2.75 12.01 7.58
CA ALA A 123 3.03 10.99 6.57
C ALA A 123 4.49 10.97 6.12
N ALA A 124 5.10 12.14 5.90
CA ALA A 124 6.51 12.24 5.48
C ALA A 124 7.45 11.69 6.56
N PHE A 125 7.23 12.05 7.83
CA PHE A 125 8.02 11.56 8.96
C PHE A 125 7.88 10.05 9.13
N TYR A 126 6.66 9.54 8.97
CA TYR A 126 6.41 8.10 9.03
C TYR A 126 7.12 7.34 7.91
N PHE A 127 7.01 7.82 6.67
CA PHE A 127 7.71 7.25 5.53
C PHE A 127 9.24 7.33 5.71
N TYR A 128 9.76 8.45 6.23
CA TYR A 128 11.20 8.61 6.53
C TYR A 128 11.68 7.54 7.52
N LEU A 129 10.93 7.30 8.61
CA LEU A 129 11.28 6.28 9.59
C LEU A 129 11.26 4.87 8.97
N ILE A 130 10.28 4.57 8.13
CA ILE A 130 10.20 3.28 7.42
C ILE A 130 11.40 3.10 6.49
N SER A 131 11.67 4.09 5.64
CA SER A 131 12.66 3.97 4.56
C SER A 131 14.11 4.00 5.04
N THR A 132 14.39 4.68 6.15
CA THR A 132 15.75 4.81 6.70
C THR A 132 16.06 3.79 7.80
N SER A 133 15.11 2.90 8.13
CA SER A 133 15.31 1.89 9.18
C SER A 133 15.74 0.53 8.64
N PHE A 134 16.47 -0.21 9.48
CA PHE A 134 16.84 -1.60 9.18
C PHE A 134 15.58 -2.44 8.99
N GLY A 135 15.45 -3.06 7.80
CA GLY A 135 14.33 -3.92 7.46
C GLY A 135 12.95 -3.25 7.55
N SER A 136 12.88 -1.91 7.45
CA SER A 136 11.63 -1.15 7.60
C SER A 136 10.94 -1.33 8.97
N SER A 137 11.71 -1.71 9.99
CA SER A 137 11.21 -1.94 11.35
C SER A 137 10.92 -0.66 12.14
N MET A 138 11.41 0.49 11.69
CA MET A 138 11.47 1.75 12.43
C MET A 138 12.25 1.64 13.77
N GLY A 139 12.98 0.54 13.97
CA GLY A 139 13.72 0.26 15.20
C GLY A 139 15.10 0.92 15.23
N GLN A 140 15.92 0.64 14.23
CA GLN A 140 17.30 1.15 14.15
C GLN A 140 17.53 1.83 12.80
N PHE A 141 18.31 2.91 12.80
CA PHE A 141 18.74 3.60 11.58
C PHE A 141 19.73 2.74 10.78
N ALA A 142 19.56 2.66 9.46
CA ALA A 142 20.32 1.73 8.60
C ALA A 142 20.60 2.24 7.17
N MET A 143 20.50 3.56 6.95
CA MET A 143 20.87 4.19 5.68
C MET A 143 22.19 4.95 5.80
#